data_AF-A0A3M7S326-F1
#
_entry.id   AF-A0A3M7S326-F1
#
_cell.length_a   1.000
_cell.length_b   1.000
_cell.length_c   1.000
_cell.angle_alpha   90.00
_cell.angle_beta   90.00
_cell.angle_gamma   90.00
#
_symmetry.space_group_name_H-M   'P 1'
#
loop_
_entity.id
_entity.type
_entity.pdbx_description
1 polymer ?
#
loop_
_entity_poly.entity_id
_entity_poly.type
_entity_poly.pdbx_seq_one_letter_code
_entity_poly.pdbx_strand_id
1 'polypeptide(L)'
;MRRRAPWMTPAVKVLTKNKRDLWHKNQASKWKIRSLVLEYKKCRQDVKRICRSTIRNYESELASDKKNPKRLFAYIYQAKAPLDLKNFLFSINKNYMLLQYLEFTIFYYI
;
A
#
# COMPACT_ATOMS: atom_id res chain seq x y z
N MET A 1 -6.83 -15.60 14.86
CA MET A 1 -5.74 -14.59 14.80
C MET A 1 -5.88 -13.75 13.54
N ARG A 2 -5.94 -12.41 13.61
CA ARG A 2 -5.91 -11.56 12.40
C ARG A 2 -4.55 -11.73 11.71
N ARG A 3 -4.54 -12.24 10.47
CA ARG A 3 -3.32 -12.31 9.66
C ARG A 3 -2.80 -10.89 9.44
N ARG A 4 -1.49 -10.69 9.65
CA ARG A 4 -0.84 -9.39 9.41
C ARG A 4 -0.78 -9.13 7.92
N ALA A 5 -0.79 -7.85 7.55
CA ALA A 5 -0.66 -7.46 6.16
C ALA A 5 0.69 -7.98 5.61
N PRO A 6 0.73 -8.58 4.41
CA PRO A 6 1.95 -9.17 3.86
C PRO A 6 3.11 -8.18 3.67
N TRP A 7 2.79 -6.91 3.40
CA TRP A 7 3.75 -5.82 3.24
C TRP A 7 4.32 -5.28 4.56
N MET A 8 3.84 -5.77 5.71
CA MET A 8 4.22 -5.24 7.03
C MET A 8 5.57 -5.79 7.48
N THR A 9 6.63 -5.08 7.11
CA THR A 9 8.01 -5.42 7.50
C THR A 9 8.28 -5.14 9.00
N PRO A 10 9.31 -5.76 9.61
CA PRO A 10 9.72 -5.46 10.98
C PRO A 10 10.02 -3.96 11.20
N ALA A 11 10.59 -3.27 10.21
CA ALA A 11 10.85 -1.84 10.27
C ALA A 11 9.56 -1.02 10.40
N VAL A 12 8.54 -1.31 9.58
CA VAL A 12 7.21 -0.66 9.68
C VAL A 12 6.58 -0.89 11.06
N LYS A 13 6.75 -2.10 11.61
CA LYS A 13 6.25 -2.44 12.95
C LYS A 13 6.91 -1.60 14.04
N VAL A 14 8.24 -1.49 14.03
CA VAL A 14 9.00 -0.68 14.99
C VAL A 14 8.57 0.79 14.89
N LEU A 15 8.49 1.34 13.68
CA LEU A 15 8.06 2.73 13.48
C LEU A 15 6.63 2.99 13.94
N THR A 16 5.72 2.05 13.71
CA THR A 16 4.33 2.16 14.18
C THR A 16 4.25 2.11 15.71
N LYS A 17 5.08 1.29 16.35
CA LYS A 17 5.22 1.25 17.82
C LYS A 17 5.77 2.58 18.34
N ASN A 18 6.87 3.07 17.78
CA ASN A 18 7.48 4.34 18.16
C ASN A 18 6.51 5.52 18.03
N LYS A 19 5.72 5.56 16.95
CA LYS A 19 4.67 6.57 16.77
C LYS A 19 3.62 6.51 17.89
N ARG A 20 3.19 5.30 18.28
CA ARG A 20 2.23 5.09 19.37
C ARG A 20 2.81 5.57 20.70
N ASP A 21 4.05 5.19 21.00
CA ASP A 21 4.72 5.57 22.24
C ASP A 21 4.91 7.10 22.32
N LEU A 22 5.29 7.74 21.22
CA LEU A 22 5.36 9.21 21.11
C LEU A 22 4.00 9.89 21.29
N TRP A 23 2.91 9.28 20.82
CA TRP A 23 1.56 9.81 21.05
C TRP A 23 1.21 9.77 22.54
N HIS A 24 1.47 8.66 23.23
CA HIS A 24 1.24 8.56 24.68
C HIS A 24 2.07 9.57 25.47
N LYS A 25 3.35 9.75 25.11
CA LYS A 25 4.22 10.78 25.73
C LYS A 25 3.68 12.19 25.51
N ASN A 26 3.24 12.52 24.29
CA ASN A 26 2.64 13.82 23.99
C ASN A 26 1.34 14.04 24.77
N GLN A 27 0.48 13.01 24.88
CA GLN A 27 -0.74 13.07 25.69
C GLN A 27 -0.44 13.32 27.18
N ALA A 28 0.52 12.59 27.75
CA ALA A 28 0.94 12.80 29.15
C ALA A 28 1.46 14.22 29.39
N SER A 29 2.16 14.81 28.41
CA SER A 29 2.64 16.20 28.47
C SER A 29 1.59 17.27 28.11
N LYS A 30 0.33 16.89 27.84
CA LYS A 30 -0.73 17.77 27.32
C LYS A 30 -0.28 18.58 26.08
N TRP A 31 0.58 17.99 25.25
CA TRP A 31 1.14 18.61 24.05
C TRP A 31 1.95 19.89 24.28
N LYS A 32 2.38 20.16 25.53
CA LYS A 32 3.10 21.40 25.88
C LYS A 32 4.59 21.34 25.54
N ILE A 33 5.18 20.16 25.47
CA ILE A 33 6.62 19.99 25.21
C ILE A 33 6.88 20.01 23.69
N ARG A 34 7.42 21.12 23.18
CA ARG A 34 7.63 21.35 21.74
C ARG A 34 8.50 20.27 21.07
N SER A 35 9.55 19.80 21.73
CA SER A 35 10.44 18.75 21.18
C SER A 35 9.68 17.45 20.91
N LEU A 36 8.87 16.98 21.86
CA LEU A 36 8.04 15.78 21.72
C LEU A 36 7.01 15.92 20.60
N VAL A 37 6.44 17.12 20.43
CA VAL A 37 5.48 17.39 19.34
C VAL A 37 6.17 17.29 17.97
N LEU A 38 7.38 17.85 17.85
CA LEU A 38 8.16 17.79 16.61
C LEU A 38 8.58 16.35 16.27
N GLU A 39 9.06 15.59 17.26
CA GLU A 39 9.41 14.18 17.09
C GLU A 39 8.22 13.34 16.63
N TYR A 40 7.05 13.55 17.25
CA TYR A 40 5.83 12.86 16.83
C TYR A 40 5.42 13.22 15.40
N LYS A 41 5.50 14.51 15.01
CA LYS A 41 5.20 14.94 13.63
C LYS A 41 6.14 14.29 12.62
N LYS A 42 7.44 14.26 12.91
CA LYS A 42 8.45 13.59 12.07
C LYS A 42 8.18 12.09 11.96
N CYS A 43 8.01 11.40 13.09
CA CYS A 43 7.69 9.97 13.12
C CYS A 43 6.40 9.64 12.36
N ARG A 44 5.36 10.48 12.47
CA ARG A 44 4.12 10.34 11.70
C ARG A 44 4.35 10.43 10.19
N GLN A 45 5.20 11.35 9.73
CA GLN A 45 5.54 11.48 8.32
C GLN A 45 6.37 10.28 7.83
N ASP A 46 7.34 9.84 8.62
CA ASP A 46 8.20 8.69 8.28
C ASP A 46 7.39 7.41 8.17
N VAL A 47 6.47 7.14 9.12
CA VAL A 47 5.51 6.01 9.02
C VAL A 47 4.71 6.10 7.72
N LYS A 48 4.18 7.27 7.37
CA LYS A 48 3.41 7.44 6.13
C LYS A 48 4.26 7.16 4.89
N ARG A 49 5.49 7.68 4.85
CA ARG A 49 6.42 7.51 3.72
C ARG A 49 6.81 6.04 3.56
N ILE A 50 7.22 5.40 4.65
CA ILE A 50 7.73 4.03 4.63
C ILE A 50 6.59 3.04 4.34
N CYS A 51 5.42 3.19 4.95
CA CYS A 51 4.27 2.34 4.63
C CYS A 51 3.92 2.39 3.13
N ARG A 52 3.91 3.59 2.53
CA ARG A 52 3.64 3.74 1.10
C ARG A 52 4.70 3.04 0.25
N SER A 53 5.98 3.21 0.59
CA SER A 53 7.07 2.55 -0.13
C SER A 53 7.00 1.03 0.01
N THR A 54 6.77 0.50 1.21
CA THR A 54 6.68 -0.95 1.42
C THR A 54 5.47 -1.58 0.72
N ILE A 55 4.33 -0.86 0.70
CA ILE A 55 3.15 -1.30 -0.05
C ILE A 55 3.47 -1.34 -1.54
N ARG A 56 4.04 -0.26 -2.10
CA ARG A 56 4.40 -0.22 -3.52
C ARG A 56 5.41 -1.28 -3.91
N ASN A 57 6.43 -1.52 -3.10
CA ASN A 57 7.43 -2.56 -3.36
C ASN A 57 6.78 -3.94 -3.38
N TYR A 58 5.94 -4.23 -2.37
CA TYR A 58 5.18 -5.48 -2.32
C TYR A 58 4.24 -5.66 -3.52
N GLU A 59 3.56 -4.59 -3.94
CA GLU A 59 2.70 -4.60 -5.13
C GLU A 59 3.49 -4.82 -6.42
N SER A 60 4.67 -4.20 -6.54
CA SER A 60 5.58 -4.39 -7.66
C SER A 60 6.14 -5.81 -7.72
N GLU A 61 6.48 -6.40 -6.58
CA GLU A 61 6.91 -7.80 -6.46
C GLU A 61 5.78 -8.74 -6.88
N LEU A 62 4.55 -8.51 -6.39
CA LEU A 62 3.38 -9.28 -6.80
C LEU A 62 3.08 -9.18 -8.30
N ALA A 63 3.21 -7.99 -8.89
CA ALA A 63 2.99 -7.76 -10.31
C ALA A 63 4.08 -8.41 -11.18
N SER A 64 5.30 -8.49 -10.67
CA SER A 64 6.44 -9.10 -11.35
C SER A 64 6.47 -10.62 -11.24
N ASP A 65 5.76 -11.20 -10.27
CA ASP A 65 5.61 -12.65 -10.08
C ASP A 65 4.69 -13.28 -11.15
N LYS A 66 5.25 -13.47 -12.36
CA LYS A 66 4.57 -14.14 -13.49
C LYS A 66 4.25 -15.61 -13.20
N LYS A 67 4.87 -16.23 -12.19
CA LYS A 67 4.68 -17.65 -11.85
C LYS A 67 3.40 -17.87 -11.04
N ASN A 68 2.92 -16.85 -10.33
CA ASN A 68 1.75 -16.98 -9.48
C ASN A 68 0.75 -15.80 -9.62
N PRO A 69 0.08 -15.69 -10.78
CA PRO A 69 -0.88 -14.62 -11.05
C PRO A 69 -2.08 -14.63 -10.09
N LYS A 70 -2.42 -15.78 -9.48
CA LYS A 70 -3.49 -15.91 -8.49
C LYS A 70 -3.23 -15.08 -7.23
N ARG A 71 -1.97 -14.85 -6.84
CA ARG A 71 -1.62 -14.02 -5.67
C ARG A 71 -1.95 -12.55 -5.90
N LEU A 72 -1.63 -12.02 -7.09
CA LEU A 72 -1.99 -10.66 -7.46
C LEU A 72 -3.51 -10.51 -7.50
N PHE A 73 -4.21 -11.45 -8.14
CA PHE A 73 -5.67 -11.45 -8.20
C PHE A 73 -6.29 -11.49 -6.80
N ALA A 74 -5.83 -12.38 -5.92
CA ALA A 74 -6.30 -12.46 -4.54
C ALA A 74 -6.02 -11.17 -3.75
N TYR A 75 -4.86 -10.53 -3.95
CA TYR A 75 -4.55 -9.24 -3.32
C TYR A 75 -5.51 -8.14 -3.79
N ILE A 76 -5.77 -8.04 -5.09
CA ILE A 76 -6.70 -7.05 -5.67
C ILE A 76 -8.14 -7.33 -5.24
N TYR A 77 -8.54 -8.60 -5.16
CA TYR A 77 -9.92 -8.97 -4.82
C TYR A 77 -10.20 -8.83 -3.32
N GLN A 78 -9.23 -9.16 -2.46
CA GLN A 78 -9.34 -8.99 -1.00
C GLN A 78 -9.16 -7.53 -0.58
N ALA A 79 -8.31 -6.77 -1.27
CA ALA A 79 -8.23 -5.33 -1.10
C ALA A 79 -9.35 -4.66 -1.91
N LYS A 80 -10.49 -4.31 -1.29
CA LYS A 80 -11.35 -3.24 -1.85
C LYS A 80 -10.44 -2.01 -2.05
N ALA A 81 -9.99 -1.81 -3.27
CA ALA A 81 -8.72 -1.14 -3.57
C ALA A 81 -8.54 0.22 -2.89
N PRO A 82 -7.37 0.55 -2.30
CA PRO A 82 -6.96 1.94 -2.21
C PRO A 82 -6.74 2.44 -3.64
N LEU A 83 -7.29 3.62 -3.97
CA LEU A 83 -7.40 4.23 -5.30
C LEU A 83 -6.15 4.17 -6.22
N ASP A 84 -4.95 3.93 -5.69
CA ASP A 84 -3.69 4.00 -6.44
C ASP A 84 -3.43 2.78 -7.36
N LEU A 85 -3.93 1.58 -7.05
CA LEU A 85 -3.62 0.37 -7.83
C LEU A 85 -4.49 0.20 -9.08
N LYS A 86 -5.74 0.70 -9.04
CA LYS A 86 -6.60 0.77 -10.24
C LYS A 86 -5.96 1.65 -11.32
N ASN A 87 -5.38 2.78 -10.93
CA ASN A 87 -4.69 3.69 -11.84
C ASN A 87 -3.37 3.09 -12.38
N PHE A 88 -2.64 2.33 -11.55
CA PHE A 88 -1.43 1.61 -11.99
C PHE A 88 -1.76 0.48 -12.99
N LEU A 89 -2.79 -0.33 -12.73
CA LEU A 89 -3.26 -1.35 -13.68
C LEU A 89 -3.79 -0.74 -14.98
N PHE A 90 -4.44 0.42 -14.92
CA PHE A 90 -4.86 1.17 -16.11
C PHE A 90 -3.66 1.71 -16.91
N SER A 91 -2.59 2.13 -16.23
CA SER A 91 -1.33 2.55 -16.84
C SER A 91 -0.54 1.40 -17.47
N ILE A 92 -0.57 0.20 -16.88
CA ILE A 92 0.05 -1.00 -17.45
C ILE A 92 -0.77 -1.52 -18.63
N ASN A 93 -2.11 -1.51 -18.52
CA ASN A 93 -3.01 -2.00 -19.59
C ASN A 93 -3.06 -1.10 -20.82
N LYS A 94 -2.69 0.19 -20.74
CA LYS A 94 -2.69 1.09 -21.91
C LYS A 94 -1.75 0.63 -23.03
N ASN A 95 -0.70 -0.15 -22.71
CA ASN A 95 0.26 -0.66 -23.68
C ASN A 95 0.02 -2.11 -24.14
N TYR A 96 -0.92 -2.85 -23.53
CA TYR A 96 -1.16 -4.26 -23.90
C TYR A 96 -2.63 -4.61 -24.18
N MET A 97 -3.61 -3.81 -23.71
CA MET A 97 -5.04 -4.11 -23.96
C MET A 97 -5.61 -3.50 -25.24
N LEU A 98 -5.00 -2.46 -25.82
CA LEU A 98 -5.48 -1.91 -27.09
C LEU A 98 -5.24 -2.83 -28.29
N LEU A 99 -4.38 -3.84 -28.18
CA LEU A 99 -4.11 -4.82 -29.25
C LEU A 99 -4.90 -6.14 -29.10
N GLN A 100 -5.50 -6.43 -27.93
CA GLN A 100 -6.29 -7.66 -27.74
C GLN A 100 -7.80 -7.41 -27.59
N TYR A 101 -8.24 -6.22 -27.19
CA TYR A 101 -9.68 -5.90 -27.07
C TYR A 101 -10.32 -5.40 -28.37
N LEU A 102 -9.53 -5.01 -29.39
CA LEU A 102 -10.07 -4.62 -30.69
C LEU A 102 -10.47 -5.83 -31.56
N GLU A 103 -9.90 -7.02 -31.33
CA GLU A 103 -10.25 -8.23 -32.09
C GLU A 103 -11.38 -9.06 -31.45
N PHE A 104 -11.61 -8.96 -30.14
CA PHE A 104 -12.55 -9.84 -29.45
C PHE A 104 -13.96 -9.26 -29.20
N THR A 105 -14.18 -7.96 -29.41
CA THR A 105 -15.45 -7.31 -29.05
C THR A 105 -16.41 -7.03 -30.22
N ILE A 106 -16.08 -7.47 -31.45
CA ILE A 106 -17.00 -7.39 -32.60
C ILE A 106 -17.93 -8.63 -32.71
N PHE A 107 -17.65 -9.73 -31.99
CA PHE A 107 -18.33 -11.01 -32.23
C PHE A 107 -19.39 -11.46 -31.20
N TYR A 108 -19.66 -10.70 -30.13
CA TYR A 108 -20.54 -11.19 -29.05
C TYR A 108 -21.71 -10.27 -28.66
N TYR A 109 -22.14 -9.38 -29.56
CA TYR A 109 -23.38 -8.62 -29.41
C TYR A 109 -24.16 -8.53 -30.75
N ILE A 110 -24.34 -9.67 -31.43
CA ILE A 110 -25.61 -10.00 -32.11
C ILE A 110 -26.37 -10.93 -31.17
#